data_AF-A0A7Y3HEV7-F1
#
_entry.id   AF-A0A7Y3HEV7-F1
#
_cell.length_a   1.000
_cell.length_b   1.000
_cell.length_c   1.000
_cell.angle_alpha   90.00
_cell.angle_beta   90.00
_cell.angle_gamma   90.00
#
_symmetry.space_group_name_H-M   'P 1'
#
loop_
_entity.id
_entity.type
_entity.pdbx_description
1 polymer ?
#
loop_
_entity_poly.entity_id
_entity_poly.type
_entity_poly.pdbx_seq_one_letter_code
_entity_poly.pdbx_strand_id
1 'polypeptide(L)'
;FAPVLHGGWTHLISNSVPFLVLGALVMSYGLPRWIKATGFITIVAGLATWLLARSGNHIGASILVFGYFGFLLGMAWFERSVKSIAIAVLVAVVYGGLIWGVLPTDSGVSWEGHLFGVIAGVVAAGLLNDRSRRRASAA
;
A
#
# COMPACT_ATOMS: atom_id res chain seq x y z
N PHE A 1 -8.28 9.24 10.13
CA PHE A 1 -7.67 8.93 8.82
C PHE A 1 -8.14 9.94 7.79
N ALA A 2 -7.23 10.73 7.22
CA ALA A 2 -7.55 11.71 6.17
C ALA A 2 -6.44 11.70 5.09
N PRO A 3 -6.54 10.86 4.04
CA PRO A 3 -5.43 10.61 3.10
C PRO A 3 -5.08 11.80 2.21
N VAL A 4 -5.99 12.76 2.05
CA VAL A 4 -5.80 13.95 1.22
C VAL A 4 -5.25 15.14 2.03
N LEU A 5 -5.44 15.13 3.35
CA LEU A 5 -4.98 16.21 4.24
C LEU A 5 -3.50 16.05 4.57
N HIS A 6 -2.71 17.11 4.50
CA HIS A 6 -1.28 17.08 4.82
C HIS A 6 -0.91 18.25 5.74
N GLY A 7 -0.06 18.00 6.74
CA GLY A 7 0.38 19.01 7.72
C GLY A 7 1.36 20.07 7.20
N GLY A 8 1.65 20.10 5.89
CA GLY A 8 2.55 21.07 5.26
C GLY A 8 3.09 20.62 3.91
N TRP A 9 3.79 21.52 3.21
CA TRP A 9 4.33 21.27 1.86
C TRP A 9 5.37 20.15 1.82
N THR A 10 6.30 20.11 2.78
CA THR A 10 7.31 19.05 2.87
C THR A 10 6.64 17.68 3.01
N HIS A 11 5.61 17.57 3.85
CA HIS A 11 4.85 16.34 4.04
C HIS A 11 4.09 15.93 2.77
N LEU A 12 3.51 16.90 2.04
CA LEU A 12 2.82 16.61 0.77
C LEU A 12 3.80 16.10 -0.30
N ILE A 13 4.93 16.78 -0.49
CA ILE A 13 5.92 16.43 -1.51
C ILE A 13 6.54 15.07 -1.21
N SER A 14 6.88 14.79 0.05
CA SER A 14 7.46 13.50 0.45
C SER A 14 6.53 12.32 0.21
N ASN A 15 5.21 12.53 0.25
CA ASN A 15 4.21 11.51 -0.07
C ASN A 15 3.93 11.38 -1.56
N SER A 16 4.06 12.47 -2.32
CA SER A 16 3.64 12.52 -3.73
C SER A 16 4.47 11.60 -4.62
N VAL A 17 5.80 11.64 -4.49
CA VAL A 17 6.71 10.81 -5.31
C VAL A 17 6.45 9.31 -5.11
N PRO A 18 6.52 8.75 -3.88
CA PRO A 18 6.25 7.33 -3.69
C PRO A 18 4.81 6.95 -4.02
N PHE A 19 3.84 7.84 -3.77
CA PHE A 19 2.44 7.59 -4.14
C PHE A 19 2.27 7.42 -5.66
N LEU A 20 2.86 8.32 -6.45
CA LEU A 20 2.78 8.25 -7.91
C LEU A 20 3.53 7.05 -8.46
N VAL A 21 4.76 6.79 -7.99
CA VAL A 21 5.58 5.68 -8.47
C VAL A 21 4.97 4.33 -8.12
N LEU A 22 4.66 4.08 -6.84
CA LEU A 22 4.08 2.80 -6.43
C LEU A 22 2.66 2.64 -6.98
N GLY A 23 1.88 3.73 -7.01
CA GLY A 23 0.56 3.73 -7.62
C GLY A 23 0.60 3.35 -9.11
N ALA A 24 1.56 3.88 -9.87
CA ALA A 24 1.76 3.51 -11.28
C ALA A 24 2.18 2.04 -11.44
N LEU A 25 3.03 1.51 -10.55
CA LEU A 25 3.40 0.09 -10.55
C LEU A 25 2.20 -0.81 -10.26
N VAL A 26 1.32 -0.42 -9.33
CA VAL A 26 0.04 -1.12 -9.08
C VAL A 26 -0.86 -1.03 -10.33
N MET A 27 -0.93 0.14 -10.97
CA MET A 27 -1.70 0.38 -12.20
C MET A 27 -1.22 -0.51 -13.35
N SER A 28 0.05 -0.93 -13.35
CA SER A 28 0.58 -1.86 -14.36
C SER A 28 -0.12 -3.23 -14.36
N TYR A 29 -0.85 -3.59 -13.29
CA TYR A 29 -1.71 -4.79 -13.24
C TYR A 29 -3.14 -4.54 -13.78
N GLY A 30 -3.41 -3.32 -14.26
CA GLY A 30 -4.67 -2.90 -14.87
C GLY A 30 -5.53 -2.00 -13.97
N LEU A 31 -6.23 -1.06 -14.60
CA LEU A 31 -7.11 -0.09 -13.93
C LEU A 31 -8.11 -0.72 -12.95
N PRO A 32 -8.81 -1.83 -13.27
CA PRO A 32 -9.75 -2.44 -12.32
C PRO A 32 -9.07 -2.98 -11.07
N ARG A 33 -7.84 -3.50 -11.17
CA ARG A 33 -7.08 -3.97 -10.00
C ARG A 33 -6.59 -2.80 -9.18
N TRP A 34 -6.10 -1.75 -9.83
CA TRP A 34 -5.68 -0.52 -9.16
C TRP A 34 -6.82 0.11 -8.34
N ILE A 35 -7.98 0.36 -8.96
CA ILE A 35 -9.14 0.95 -8.26
C ILE A 35 -9.54 0.11 -7.06
N LYS A 36 -9.61 -1.22 -7.23
CA LYS A 36 -9.98 -2.14 -6.13
C LYS A 36 -8.95 -2.17 -5.02
N ALA A 37 -7.65 -2.20 -5.35
CA ALA A 37 -6.58 -2.19 -4.37
C ALA A 37 -6.56 -0.88 -3.59
N THR A 38 -6.58 0.27 -4.27
CA THR A 38 -6.63 1.61 -3.66
C THR A 38 -7.84 1.75 -2.74
N GLY A 39 -9.03 1.37 -3.21
CA GLY A 39 -10.25 1.42 -2.41
C GLY A 39 -10.19 0.50 -1.19
N PHE A 40 -9.74 -0.75 -1.38
CA PHE A 40 -9.60 -1.71 -0.29
C PHE A 40 -8.61 -1.23 0.77
N ILE A 41 -7.41 -0.78 0.36
CA ILE A 41 -6.38 -0.25 1.27
C ILE A 41 -6.94 0.95 2.03
N THR A 42 -7.55 1.92 1.34
CA THR A 42 -8.11 3.13 1.94
C THR A 42 -9.11 2.80 3.04
N ILE A 43 -10.04 1.87 2.76
CA ILE A 43 -11.09 1.50 3.71
C ILE A 43 -10.52 0.64 4.84
N VAL A 44 -9.83 -0.45 4.53
CA VAL A 44 -9.40 -1.44 5.54
C VAL A 44 -8.29 -0.88 6.41
N ALA A 45 -7.26 -0.29 5.82
CA ALA A 45 -6.19 0.33 6.61
C ALA A 45 -6.72 1.56 7.37
N GLY A 46 -7.60 2.36 6.74
CA GLY A 46 -8.22 3.52 7.39
C GLY A 46 -9.06 3.14 8.61
N LEU A 47 -9.90 2.11 8.50
CA LEU A 47 -10.70 1.58 9.61
C LEU A 47 -9.83 0.96 10.71
N ALA A 48 -8.84 0.14 10.33
CA ALA A 48 -7.92 -0.45 11.31
C ALA A 48 -7.14 0.63 12.08
N THR A 49 -6.65 1.66 11.38
CA THR A 49 -5.99 2.82 12.00
C THR A 49 -6.95 3.55 12.93
N TRP A 50 -8.19 3.81 12.49
CA TRP A 50 -9.19 4.51 13.31
C TRP A 50 -9.55 3.75 14.60
N LEU A 51 -9.65 2.43 14.54
CA LEU A 51 -10.02 1.59 15.68
C LEU A 51 -8.86 1.32 16.65
N LEU A 52 -7.63 1.20 16.13
CA LEU A 52 -6.53 0.59 16.89
C LEU A 52 -5.34 1.54 17.12
N ALA A 53 -5.17 2.57 16.31
CA ALA A 53 -4.06 3.51 16.49
C ALA A 53 -4.35 4.43 17.68
N ARG A 54 -3.37 4.59 18.57
CA ARG A 54 -3.55 5.31 19.84
C ARG A 54 -2.88 6.68 19.86
N SER A 55 -1.91 6.92 18.97
CA SER A 55 -1.11 8.13 18.94
C SER A 55 -0.71 8.49 17.51
N GLY A 56 -0.53 9.78 17.25
CA GLY A 56 -0.02 10.28 15.97
C GLY A 56 -1.08 10.95 15.10
N ASN A 57 -0.61 11.74 14.13
CA ASN A 57 -1.47 12.44 13.18
C ASN A 57 -1.71 11.55 11.96
N HIS A 58 -2.89 10.92 11.87
CA HIS A 58 -3.23 9.96 10.80
C HIS A 58 -3.73 10.67 9.53
N ILE A 59 -2.94 11.62 9.04
CA ILE A 59 -3.19 12.44 7.86
C ILE A 59 -2.14 12.13 6.79
N GLY A 60 -2.50 12.30 5.52
CA GLY A 60 -1.60 12.19 4.38
C GLY A 60 -1.68 10.84 3.67
N ALA A 61 -1.10 10.80 2.47
CA ALA A 61 -1.20 9.64 1.58
C ALA A 61 -0.28 8.48 1.97
N SER A 62 0.51 8.58 3.04
CA SER A 62 1.52 7.59 3.41
C SER A 62 0.90 6.21 3.66
N ILE A 63 -0.27 6.13 4.31
CA ILE A 63 -0.96 4.84 4.53
C ILE A 63 -1.25 4.13 3.19
N LEU A 64 -1.62 4.89 2.15
CA LEU A 64 -1.81 4.37 0.80
C LEU A 64 -0.48 3.95 0.15
N VAL A 65 0.60 4.72 0.35
CA VAL A 65 1.95 4.37 -0.09
C VAL A 65 2.39 3.02 0.49
N PHE A 66 2.22 2.85 1.80
CA PHE A 66 2.53 1.59 2.50
C PHE A 66 1.63 0.44 2.05
N GLY A 67 0.36 0.72 1.73
CA GLY A 67 -0.51 -0.29 1.13
C GLY A 67 -0.12 -0.68 -0.29
N TYR A 68 0.32 0.26 -1.14
CA TYR A 68 0.86 -0.10 -2.45
C TYR A 68 2.16 -0.88 -2.32
N PHE A 69 3.03 -0.51 -1.40
CA PHE A 69 4.24 -1.28 -1.08
C PHE A 69 3.89 -2.73 -0.70
N GLY A 70 2.99 -2.93 0.27
CA GLY A 70 2.52 -4.25 0.67
C GLY A 70 1.84 -5.03 -0.47
N PHE A 71 1.03 -4.35 -1.29
CA PHE A 71 0.38 -4.97 -2.45
C PHE A 71 1.40 -5.50 -3.46
N LEU A 72 2.40 -4.69 -3.83
CA LEU A 72 3.40 -5.05 -4.84
C LEU A 72 4.26 -6.22 -4.37
N LEU A 73 4.68 -6.24 -3.11
CA LEU A 73 5.38 -7.39 -2.52
C LEU A 73 4.47 -8.62 -2.45
N GLY A 74 3.21 -8.44 -2.06
CA GLY A 74 2.21 -9.52 -2.04
C GLY A 74 1.99 -10.16 -3.42
N MET A 75 1.96 -9.37 -4.49
CA MET A 75 1.80 -9.88 -5.84
C MET A 75 2.95 -10.80 -6.28
N ALA A 76 4.18 -10.60 -5.79
CA ALA A 76 5.27 -11.55 -6.01
C ALA A 76 4.96 -12.92 -5.40
N TRP A 77 4.36 -12.94 -4.21
CA TRP A 77 4.00 -14.16 -3.49
C TRP A 77 2.78 -14.87 -4.08
N PHE A 78 1.73 -14.13 -4.45
CA PHE A 78 0.46 -14.70 -4.90
C PHE A 78 0.38 -14.95 -6.41
N GLU A 79 0.81 -13.99 -7.25
CA GLU A 79 0.76 -14.13 -8.72
C GLU A 79 1.92 -14.99 -9.23
N ARG A 80 3.10 -14.88 -8.59
CA ARG A 80 4.34 -15.62 -8.93
C ARG A 80 4.73 -15.54 -10.42
N SER A 81 4.42 -14.42 -11.06
CA SER A 81 4.83 -14.16 -12.44
C SER A 81 6.22 -13.51 -12.47
N VAL A 82 6.95 -13.66 -13.58
CA VAL A 82 8.25 -12.98 -13.76
C VAL A 82 8.10 -11.46 -13.56
N LYS A 83 7.00 -10.89 -14.08
CA LYS A 83 6.66 -9.47 -13.90
C LYS A 83 6.49 -9.12 -12.42
N SER A 84 5.72 -9.91 -11.65
CA SER A 84 5.45 -9.55 -10.26
C SER A 84 6.68 -9.66 -9.36
N ILE A 85 7.53 -10.66 -9.61
CA ILE A 85 8.81 -10.82 -8.92
C ILE A 85 9.76 -9.66 -9.26
N ALA A 86 9.91 -9.31 -10.54
CA ALA A 86 10.78 -8.20 -10.96
C ALA A 86 10.35 -6.86 -10.34
N ILE A 87 9.04 -6.57 -10.35
CA ILE A 87 8.50 -5.36 -9.72
C ILE A 87 8.75 -5.36 -8.22
N ALA A 88 8.53 -6.48 -7.52
CA ALA A 88 8.76 -6.55 -6.08
C ALA A 88 10.23 -6.40 -5.70
N VAL A 89 11.17 -6.96 -6.48
CA VAL A 89 12.60 -6.75 -6.28
C VAL A 89 12.96 -5.27 -6.46
N LEU A 90 12.48 -4.62 -7.53
CA LEU A 90 12.68 -3.19 -7.75
C LEU A 90 12.16 -2.35 -6.57
N VAL A 91 10.94 -2.65 -6.12
CA VAL A 91 10.31 -1.97 -4.98
C VAL A 91 11.09 -2.20 -3.68
N ALA A 92 11.55 -3.43 -3.43
CA ALA A 92 12.35 -3.74 -2.25
C ALA A 92 13.70 -3.02 -2.24
N VAL A 93 14.35 -2.89 -3.41
CA VAL A 93 15.63 -2.19 -3.53
C VAL A 93 15.47 -0.67 -3.39
N VAL A 94 14.49 -0.08 -4.08
CA VAL A 94 14.32 1.38 -4.12
C VAL A 94 13.55 1.92 -2.91
N TYR A 95 12.54 1.18 -2.44
CA TYR A 95 11.63 1.59 -1.38
C TYR A 95 11.69 0.68 -0.13
N GLY A 96 12.64 -0.24 -0.04
CA GLY A 96 12.78 -1.14 1.12
C GLY A 96 12.92 -0.40 2.45
N GLY A 97 13.48 0.82 2.44
CA GLY A 97 13.55 1.68 3.61
C GLY A 97 12.19 2.05 4.22
N LEU A 98 11.09 1.95 3.46
CA LEU A 98 9.74 2.15 3.99
C LEU A 98 9.44 1.21 5.15
N ILE A 99 10.02 -0.01 5.18
CA ILE A 99 9.74 -0.97 6.24
C ILE A 99 10.01 -0.43 7.65
N TRP A 100 10.98 0.48 7.79
CA TRP A 100 11.29 1.10 9.08
C TRP A 100 10.19 2.04 9.57
N GLY A 101 9.38 2.58 8.67
CA GLY A 101 8.24 3.43 9.01
C GLY A 101 7.05 2.69 9.65
N VAL A 102 7.09 1.35 9.73
CA VAL A 102 6.11 0.57 10.52
C VAL A 102 6.52 0.42 11.98
N LEU A 103 7.67 0.96 12.39
CA LEU A 103 8.14 0.88 13.78
C LEU A 103 7.78 2.16 14.56
N PRO A 104 7.46 2.04 15.87
CA PRO A 104 7.14 3.17 16.74
C PRO A 104 8.39 3.97 17.13
N THR A 105 9.07 4.57 16.15
CA THR A 105 10.34 5.29 16.34
C THR A 105 10.19 6.81 16.37
N ASP A 106 9.10 7.33 15.81
CA ASP A 106 8.79 8.77 15.78
C ASP A 106 7.33 9.00 16.20
N SER A 107 7.12 9.74 17.29
CA SER A 107 5.79 10.06 17.84
C SER A 107 4.94 10.96 16.92
N GLY A 108 5.57 11.66 15.96
CA GLY A 108 4.87 12.47 14.96
C GLY A 108 4.33 11.65 13.78
N VAL A 109 4.75 10.38 13.65
CA VAL A 109 4.42 9.52 12.51
C VAL A 109 3.35 8.50 12.90
N SER A 110 2.39 8.31 11.99
CA SER A 110 1.34 7.30 12.09
C SER A 110 1.88 5.89 11.76
N TRP A 111 2.77 5.35 12.59
CA TRP A 111 3.36 4.02 12.35
C TRP A 111 2.30 2.90 12.32
N GLU A 112 1.25 2.97 13.16
CA GLU A 112 0.15 2.00 13.12
C GLU A 112 -0.56 2.05 11.77
N GLY A 113 -0.77 3.25 11.24
CA GLY A 113 -1.37 3.43 9.92
C GLY A 113 -0.48 2.86 8.80
N HIS A 114 0.83 2.99 8.91
CA HIS A 114 1.77 2.36 7.97
C HIS A 114 1.69 0.84 8.03
N LEU A 115 1.70 0.27 9.24
CA LEU A 115 1.56 -1.16 9.47
C LEU A 115 0.25 -1.70 8.86
N PHE A 116 -0.88 -1.07 9.17
CA PHE A 116 -2.17 -1.46 8.61
C PHE A 116 -2.27 -1.24 7.11
N GLY A 117 -1.58 -0.23 6.58
CA GLY A 117 -1.37 -0.03 5.14
C GLY A 117 -0.75 -1.28 4.52
N VAL A 118 0.45 -1.68 4.99
CA VAL A 118 1.17 -2.86 4.46
C VAL A 118 0.30 -4.12 4.52
N ILE A 119 -0.33 -4.38 5.67
CA ILE A 119 -1.19 -5.56 5.86
C ILE A 119 -2.36 -5.53 4.86
N ALA A 120 -3.07 -4.41 4.75
CA ALA A 120 -4.19 -4.27 3.82
C ALA A 120 -3.74 -4.45 2.36
N GLY A 121 -2.54 -3.97 2.01
CA GLY A 121 -1.92 -4.17 0.71
C GLY A 121 -1.69 -5.64 0.37
N VAL A 122 -1.04 -6.38 1.28
CA VAL A 122 -0.77 -7.82 1.12
C VAL A 122 -2.08 -8.60 0.99
N VAL A 123 -3.07 -8.29 1.83
CA VAL A 123 -4.40 -8.93 1.77
C VAL A 123 -5.10 -8.63 0.44
N ALA A 124 -5.05 -7.38 -0.03
CA ALA A 124 -5.62 -7.01 -1.32
C ALA A 124 -4.97 -7.78 -2.48
N ALA A 125 -3.65 -7.99 -2.44
CA ALA A 125 -2.93 -8.77 -3.46
C ALA A 125 -3.45 -10.21 -3.54
N GLY A 126 -3.61 -10.89 -2.39
CA GLY A 126 -4.16 -12.25 -2.34
C GLY A 126 -5.59 -12.31 -2.91
N LEU A 127 -6.48 -11.45 -2.42
CA LEU A 127 -7.89 -11.43 -2.83
C LEU A 127 -8.08 -11.14 -4.33
N LEU A 128 -7.30 -10.22 -4.89
CA LEU A 128 -7.44 -9.81 -6.30
C LEU A 128 -6.77 -10.78 -7.27
N ASN A 129 -5.72 -11.49 -6.83
CA ASN A 129 -5.11 -12.57 -7.60
C ASN A 129 -6.04 -13.79 -7.69
N ASP A 130 -6.62 -14.23 -6.57
CA ASP A 130 -7.50 -15.40 -6.53
C ASP A 130 -8.74 -15.25 -7.43
N ARG A 131 -9.36 -14.07 -7.43
CA ARG A 131 -10.50 -13.77 -8.31
C ARG A 131 -10.13 -13.84 -9.79
N SER A 132 -8.92 -13.40 -10.14
CA SER A 132 -8.44 -13.43 -11.51
C SER A 132 -8.20 -14.88 -11.97
N ARG A 133 -7.61 -15.71 -11.11
CA ARG A 133 -7.44 -17.15 -11.35
C ARG A 133 -8.76 -17.88 -11.55
N ARG A 134 -9.73 -17.66 -10.65
CA ARG A 134 -11.07 -18.30 -10.74
C ARG A 134 -11.80 -17.92 -12.03
N ARG A 135 -11.70 -16.66 -12.47
CA ARG A 135 -12.30 -16.20 -13.72
C ARG A 135 -11.65 -16.84 -14.95
N ALA A 136 -10.34 -17.07 -14.91
CA ALA A 136 -9.62 -17.77 -15.99
C ALA A 136 -9.96 -19.26 -16.06
N SER A 137 -10.21 -19.93 -14.92
CA SER A 137 -10.61 -21.35 -14.90
C SER A 137 -12.06 -21.61 -15.30
N ALA A 138 -12.91 -20.58 -15.35
CA ALA A 138 -14.33 -20.67 -15.68
C ALA A 138 -14.66 -20.25 -17.13
N ALA A 139 -13.64 -19.84 -17.90
CA ALA A 139 -13.72 -19.45 -19.31
C ALA A 139 -13.15 -20.56 -20.20
#